data_AF-A0A6V8LNJ9-F1
#
_entry.id   AF-A0A6V8LNJ9-F1
#
_cell.length_a   1.000
_cell.length_b   1.000
_cell.length_c   1.000
_cell.angle_alpha   90.00
_cell.angle_beta   90.00
_cell.angle_gamma   90.00
#
_symmetry.space_group_name_H-M   'P 1'
#
loop_
_entity.id
_entity.type
_entity.pdbx_description
1 polymer ?
#
loop_
_entity_poly.entity_id
_entity_poly.type
_entity_poly.pdbx_seq_one_letter_code
_entity_poly.pdbx_strand_id
1 'polypeptide(L)'
;MVDAAAPFAKPELEFLIEASKRVNFVVFALTKTDAYPGWRTILEDDRAQLQAHAPRFGSAPWFPVSARLAELAMTMPREAAPELIRESRIAELQHALIDLAGKGHLLAQTNVLRAVRSEFIRLDLQVGDRMKATDPDPGDMAKAKADRAALAARKRTESRQWSLALNTETQRARVEATGRLRNYVTALQEDFLNKIEKGKGEEIKGLPQEVDRALHALSVRLSHDLEFRFRKVAERTLAQVFGPHELQFVLRRLNATLRHALATKPRRDGGGPDNVMIAMSAGGMAFMAGRGAVAGASALGASALIGGSLLIPVAGVGLGLAAGAFILYRRRVQTDRQQARVWLREVLGEARAALSDEIMHRFTDLQYALTLALDDAIERRLQQLDAHIAEIDKALAEDKASRAKRKAVLQAERDGLRARVKQVDEVLVRARSLAPARPTEEQT
;
A
#
# COMPACT_ATOMS: atom_id res chain seq x y z
N MET A 1 -7.73 -11.75 3.72
CA MET A 1 -8.57 -12.47 4.70
C MET A 1 -9.96 -12.52 4.12
N VAL A 2 -10.63 -13.66 4.24
CA VAL A 2 -11.98 -13.92 3.72
C VAL A 2 -12.81 -14.42 4.89
N ASP A 3 -14.11 -14.14 4.90
CA ASP A 3 -15.01 -14.58 5.96
C ASP A 3 -15.68 -15.91 5.58
N ALA A 4 -15.87 -16.81 6.55
CA ALA A 4 -16.59 -18.07 6.37
C ALA A 4 -18.11 -17.93 6.19
N ALA A 5 -18.63 -16.69 6.20
CA ALA A 5 -20.05 -16.42 6.09
C ALA A 5 -20.64 -16.70 4.69
N ALA A 6 -19.88 -16.47 3.62
CA ALA A 6 -20.33 -16.62 2.23
C ALA A 6 -19.14 -16.79 1.26
N PRO A 7 -19.36 -17.39 0.07
CA PRO A 7 -18.32 -17.49 -0.95
C PRO A 7 -17.95 -16.12 -1.54
N PHE A 8 -16.85 -16.05 -2.28
CA PHE A 8 -16.35 -14.80 -2.85
C PHE A 8 -17.42 -14.04 -3.64
N ALA A 9 -17.53 -12.77 -3.33
CA ALA A 9 -18.28 -11.84 -4.14
C ALA A 9 -17.46 -11.41 -5.38
N LYS A 10 -18.17 -11.00 -6.44
CA LYS A 10 -17.56 -10.51 -7.68
C LYS A 10 -16.49 -9.41 -7.46
N PRO A 11 -16.68 -8.40 -6.57
CA PRO A 11 -15.65 -7.39 -6.30
C PRO A 11 -14.38 -7.97 -5.64
N GLU A 12 -14.52 -9.03 -4.84
CA GLU A 12 -13.39 -9.69 -4.17
C GLU A 12 -12.57 -10.50 -5.18
N LEU A 13 -13.24 -11.20 -6.10
CA LEU A 13 -12.59 -11.86 -7.23
C LEU A 13 -11.88 -10.85 -8.14
N GLU A 14 -12.51 -9.73 -8.49
CA GLU A 14 -11.89 -8.66 -9.28
C GLU A 14 -10.66 -8.08 -8.58
N PHE A 15 -10.74 -7.88 -7.25
CA PHE A 15 -9.59 -7.48 -6.44
C PHE A 15 -8.47 -8.51 -6.51
N LEU A 16 -8.76 -9.80 -6.38
CA LEU A 16 -7.76 -10.87 -6.46
C LEU A 16 -7.15 -10.97 -7.86
N ILE A 17 -7.94 -10.83 -8.92
CA ILE A 17 -7.44 -10.78 -10.30
C ILE A 17 -6.46 -9.61 -10.47
N GLU A 18 -6.79 -8.43 -9.96
CA GLU A 18 -5.91 -7.26 -10.03
C GLU A 18 -4.66 -7.42 -9.15
N ALA A 19 -4.81 -7.97 -7.94
CA ALA A 19 -3.71 -8.27 -7.03
C ALA A 19 -2.77 -9.34 -7.61
N SER A 20 -3.31 -10.32 -8.36
CA SER A 20 -2.53 -11.36 -9.05
C SER A 20 -1.50 -10.77 -10.00
N LYS A 21 -1.79 -9.62 -10.61
CA LYS A 21 -0.83 -8.94 -11.49
C LYS A 21 0.43 -8.49 -10.75
N ARG A 22 0.37 -8.32 -9.42
CA ARG A 22 1.40 -7.66 -8.61
C ARG A 22 2.03 -8.56 -7.55
N VAL A 23 1.32 -9.58 -7.07
CA VAL A 23 1.73 -10.41 -5.94
C VAL A 23 2.04 -11.84 -6.39
N ASN A 24 3.13 -12.45 -5.89
CA ASN A 24 3.45 -13.85 -6.21
C ASN A 24 2.69 -14.86 -5.34
N PHE A 25 2.69 -14.60 -4.04
CA PHE A 25 2.16 -15.52 -3.04
C PHE A 25 0.99 -14.85 -2.35
N VAL A 26 -0.14 -15.54 -2.38
CA VAL A 26 -1.30 -15.19 -1.58
C VAL A 26 -1.50 -16.34 -0.62
N VAL A 27 -1.66 -16.01 0.64
CA VAL A 27 -2.09 -16.93 1.68
C VAL A 27 -3.50 -16.49 2.07
N PHE A 28 -4.44 -17.42 2.01
CA PHE A 28 -5.81 -17.13 2.40
C PHE A 28 -6.01 -17.53 3.86
N ALA A 29 -6.48 -16.59 4.67
CA ALA A 29 -7.01 -16.87 5.99
C ALA A 29 -8.54 -16.78 5.90
N LEU A 30 -9.21 -17.91 6.13
CA LEU A 30 -10.67 -18.02 6.21
C LEU A 30 -11.06 -17.84 7.67
N THR A 31 -11.69 -16.70 7.96
CA THR A 31 -11.94 -16.23 9.32
C THR A 31 -13.32 -16.63 9.82
N LYS A 32 -13.54 -16.53 11.14
CA LYS A 32 -14.82 -16.78 11.82
C LYS A 32 -15.36 -18.21 11.66
N THR A 33 -14.47 -19.18 11.59
CA THR A 33 -14.84 -20.60 11.54
C THR A 33 -15.60 -21.06 12.80
N ASP A 34 -15.48 -20.32 13.91
CA ASP A 34 -16.26 -20.53 15.14
C ASP A 34 -17.74 -20.17 15.01
N ALA A 35 -18.07 -19.19 14.16
CA ALA A 35 -19.43 -18.68 14.00
C ALA A 35 -20.22 -19.43 12.92
N TYR A 36 -19.54 -20.06 11.97
CA TYR A 36 -20.14 -20.67 10.79
C TYR A 36 -19.74 -22.16 10.67
N PRO A 37 -20.54 -23.10 11.21
CA PRO A 37 -20.22 -24.54 11.15
C PRO A 37 -20.06 -25.10 9.72
N GLY A 38 -20.72 -24.47 8.73
CA GLY A 38 -20.64 -24.81 7.31
C GLY A 38 -19.43 -24.25 6.56
N TRP A 39 -18.44 -23.68 7.25
CA TRP A 39 -17.28 -23.02 6.63
C TRP A 39 -16.50 -23.91 5.64
N ARG A 40 -16.53 -25.24 5.82
CA ARG A 40 -15.87 -26.19 4.91
C ARG A 40 -16.47 -26.16 3.51
N THR A 41 -17.79 -26.04 3.40
CA THR A 41 -18.47 -25.91 2.12
C THR A 41 -18.09 -24.60 1.43
N ILE A 42 -18.08 -23.50 2.20
CA ILE A 42 -17.68 -22.18 1.69
C ILE A 42 -16.23 -22.19 1.18
N LEU A 43 -15.33 -22.86 1.91
CA LEU A 43 -13.95 -23.03 1.51
C LEU A 43 -13.81 -23.76 0.17
N GLU A 44 -14.60 -24.82 -0.05
CA GLU A 44 -14.59 -25.56 -1.31
C GLU A 44 -15.17 -24.72 -2.46
N ASP A 45 -16.25 -23.99 -2.22
CA ASP A 45 -16.84 -23.07 -3.20
C ASP A 45 -15.84 -21.96 -3.60
N ASP A 46 -15.16 -21.36 -2.62
CA ASP A 46 -14.13 -20.35 -2.84
C ASP A 46 -12.96 -20.88 -3.65
N ARG A 47 -12.53 -22.12 -3.38
CA ARG A 47 -11.49 -22.80 -4.16
C ARG A 47 -11.93 -23.02 -5.61
N ALA A 48 -13.15 -23.49 -5.82
CA ALA A 48 -13.71 -23.68 -7.16
C ALA A 48 -13.79 -22.36 -7.93
N GLN A 49 -14.23 -21.27 -7.28
CA GLN A 49 -14.28 -19.94 -7.88
C GLN A 49 -12.90 -19.39 -8.22
N LEU A 50 -11.90 -19.59 -7.35
CA LEU A 50 -10.51 -19.22 -7.66
C LEU A 50 -9.98 -20.01 -8.85
N GLN A 51 -10.26 -21.32 -8.93
CA GLN A 51 -9.83 -22.13 -10.05
C GLN A 51 -10.44 -21.63 -11.37
N ALA A 52 -11.71 -21.23 -11.36
CA ALA A 52 -12.43 -20.74 -12.54
C ALA A 52 -12.00 -19.33 -12.97
N HIS A 53 -11.90 -18.39 -12.03
CA HIS A 53 -11.76 -16.97 -12.33
C HIS A 53 -10.34 -16.41 -12.10
N ALA A 54 -9.55 -17.05 -11.26
CA ALA A 54 -8.19 -16.65 -10.93
C ALA A 54 -7.26 -17.87 -10.81
N PRO A 55 -7.11 -18.69 -11.88
CA PRO A 55 -6.45 -19.99 -11.83
C PRO A 55 -5.00 -19.93 -11.32
N ARG A 56 -4.35 -18.77 -11.44
CA ARG A 56 -3.03 -18.52 -10.86
C ARG A 56 -2.99 -18.70 -9.33
N PHE A 57 -4.10 -18.47 -8.64
CA PHE A 57 -4.26 -18.61 -7.21
C PHE A 57 -5.09 -19.84 -6.82
N GLY A 58 -5.49 -20.67 -7.77
CA GLY A 58 -6.24 -21.89 -7.49
C GLY A 58 -5.49 -22.86 -6.56
N SER A 59 -4.15 -22.85 -6.61
CA SER A 59 -3.29 -23.64 -5.72
C SER A 59 -2.81 -22.90 -4.46
N ALA A 60 -3.40 -21.74 -4.14
CA ALA A 60 -2.98 -20.96 -2.96
C ALA A 60 -3.36 -21.68 -1.65
N PRO A 61 -2.51 -21.61 -0.61
CA PRO A 61 -2.81 -22.25 0.66
C PRO A 61 -3.91 -21.49 1.43
N TRP A 62 -4.77 -22.25 2.09
CA TRP A 62 -5.90 -21.77 2.88
C TRP A 62 -5.75 -22.20 4.34
N PHE A 63 -5.93 -21.25 5.24
CA PHE A 63 -5.85 -21.43 6.68
C PHE A 63 -7.19 -21.03 7.32
N PRO A 64 -8.03 -22.00 7.70
CA PRO A 64 -9.23 -21.73 8.49
C PRO A 64 -8.82 -21.31 9.89
N VAL A 65 -9.27 -20.15 10.37
CA VAL A 65 -8.86 -19.58 11.65
C VAL A 65 -10.02 -18.90 12.38
N SER A 66 -9.97 -18.93 13.71
CA SER A 66 -10.83 -18.12 14.57
C SER A 66 -10.00 -17.24 15.51
N ALA A 67 -9.97 -15.93 15.20
CA ALA A 67 -9.36 -14.95 16.08
C ALA A 67 -10.08 -14.88 17.45
N ARG A 68 -11.41 -15.06 17.46
CA ARG A 68 -12.22 -15.02 18.68
C ARG A 68 -11.85 -16.15 19.65
N LEU A 69 -11.69 -17.38 19.15
CA LEU A 69 -11.27 -18.51 19.99
C LEU A 69 -9.86 -18.30 20.54
N ALA A 70 -8.94 -17.75 19.72
CA ALA A 70 -7.60 -17.42 20.18
C ALA A 70 -7.58 -16.34 21.27
N GLU A 71 -8.37 -15.27 21.10
CA GLU A 71 -8.51 -14.21 22.10
C GLU A 71 -9.14 -14.74 23.40
N LEU A 72 -10.19 -15.56 23.29
CA LEU A 72 -10.81 -16.19 24.46
C LEU A 72 -9.81 -17.07 25.22
N ALA A 73 -8.99 -17.84 24.50
CA ALA A 73 -7.96 -18.67 25.10
C ALA A 73 -6.93 -17.86 25.92
N MET A 74 -6.62 -16.63 25.51
CA MET A 74 -5.70 -15.75 26.26
C MET A 74 -6.27 -15.28 27.59
N THR A 75 -7.61 -15.29 27.75
CA THR A 75 -8.30 -14.90 28.99
C THR A 75 -8.59 -16.07 29.92
N MET A 76 -8.38 -17.30 29.45
CA MET A 76 -8.68 -18.54 30.17
C MET A 76 -7.50 -18.99 31.04
N PRO A 77 -7.75 -19.78 32.12
CA PRO A 77 -6.69 -20.46 32.86
C PRO A 77 -5.86 -21.38 31.96
N ARG A 78 -4.57 -21.57 32.30
CA ARG A 78 -3.62 -22.35 31.49
C ARG A 78 -4.04 -23.80 31.23
N GLU A 79 -4.90 -24.35 32.08
CA GLU A 79 -5.43 -25.72 31.96
C GLU A 79 -6.54 -25.84 30.90
N ALA A 80 -7.33 -24.77 30.68
CA ALA A 80 -8.47 -24.76 29.77
C ALA A 80 -8.16 -24.09 28.41
N ALA A 81 -7.12 -23.26 28.34
CA ALA A 81 -6.68 -22.59 27.12
C ALA A 81 -6.20 -23.51 25.97
N PRO A 82 -5.55 -24.68 26.20
CA PRO A 82 -4.94 -25.46 25.12
C PRO A 82 -5.93 -25.93 24.04
N GLU A 83 -7.15 -26.27 24.42
CA GLU A 83 -8.18 -26.74 23.48
C GLU A 83 -8.64 -25.62 22.55
N LEU A 84 -8.90 -24.43 23.11
CA LEU A 84 -9.28 -23.25 22.33
C LEU A 84 -8.13 -22.77 21.42
N ILE A 85 -6.88 -22.90 21.86
CA ILE A 85 -5.71 -22.58 21.03
C ILE A 85 -5.65 -23.52 19.82
N ARG A 86 -5.84 -24.83 20.02
CA ARG A 86 -5.91 -25.80 18.93
C ARG A 86 -7.05 -25.49 17.97
N GLU A 87 -8.27 -25.30 18.50
CA GLU A 87 -9.46 -25.07 17.68
C GLU A 87 -9.41 -23.72 16.93
N SER A 88 -8.69 -22.73 17.46
CA SER A 88 -8.48 -21.44 16.78
C SER A 88 -7.63 -21.53 15.50
N ARG A 89 -6.77 -22.56 15.39
CA ARG A 89 -5.85 -22.83 14.27
C ARG A 89 -4.91 -21.68 13.90
N ILE A 90 -4.75 -20.69 14.79
CA ILE A 90 -3.85 -19.54 14.55
C ILE A 90 -2.39 -19.97 14.44
N ALA A 91 -1.99 -21.04 15.15
CA ALA A 91 -0.63 -21.56 15.10
C ALA A 91 -0.24 -22.02 13.69
N GLU A 92 -1.12 -22.69 12.94
CA GLU A 92 -0.84 -23.16 11.58
C GLU A 92 -0.57 -21.98 10.63
N LEU A 93 -1.42 -20.96 10.70
CA LEU A 93 -1.23 -19.72 9.94
C LEU A 93 0.09 -19.02 10.33
N GLN A 94 0.40 -18.96 11.63
CA GLN A 94 1.64 -18.36 12.12
C GLN A 94 2.88 -19.08 11.57
N HIS A 95 2.93 -20.42 11.64
CA HIS A 95 4.05 -21.20 11.11
C HIS A 95 4.22 -21.00 9.60
N ALA A 96 3.12 -20.99 8.84
CA ALA A 96 3.17 -20.72 7.41
C ALA A 96 3.70 -19.31 7.08
N LEU A 97 3.34 -18.30 7.87
CA LEU A 97 3.86 -16.95 7.70
C LEU A 97 5.35 -16.85 8.07
N ILE A 98 5.81 -17.58 9.10
CA ILE A 98 7.23 -17.63 9.48
C ILE A 98 8.06 -18.33 8.40
N ASP A 99 7.61 -19.48 7.88
CA ASP A 99 8.27 -20.19 6.78
C ASP A 99 8.37 -19.30 5.53
N LEU A 100 7.28 -18.61 5.19
CA LEU A 100 7.26 -17.66 4.07
C LEU A 100 8.23 -16.50 4.30
N ALA A 101 8.30 -15.96 5.53
CA ALA A 101 9.24 -14.91 5.90
C ALA A 101 10.70 -15.39 5.80
N GLY A 102 10.99 -16.64 6.18
CA GLY A 102 12.30 -17.29 6.03
C GLY A 102 12.76 -17.39 4.56
N LYS A 103 11.80 -17.46 3.62
CA LYS A 103 12.05 -17.47 2.16
C LYS A 103 12.15 -16.06 1.55
N GLY A 104 12.23 -15.00 2.37
CA GLY A 104 12.19 -13.59 1.95
C GLY A 104 13.18 -13.21 0.83
N HIS A 105 14.39 -13.81 0.80
CA HIS A 105 15.36 -13.57 -0.27
C HIS A 105 14.86 -14.04 -1.64
N LEU A 106 14.23 -15.23 -1.70
CA LEU A 106 13.64 -15.77 -2.93
C LEU A 106 12.41 -14.96 -3.36
N LEU A 107 11.63 -14.45 -2.40
CA LEU A 107 10.53 -13.52 -2.68
C LEU A 107 11.03 -12.24 -3.34
N ALA A 108 12.12 -11.67 -2.83
CA ALA A 108 12.75 -10.48 -3.37
C ALA A 108 13.27 -10.72 -4.80
N GLN A 109 14.00 -11.80 -5.04
CA GLN A 109 14.47 -12.18 -6.38
C GLN A 109 13.30 -12.37 -7.37
N THR A 110 12.21 -12.98 -6.92
CA THR A 110 11.01 -13.15 -7.74
C THR A 110 10.32 -11.82 -8.07
N ASN A 111 10.33 -10.85 -7.15
CA ASN A 111 9.83 -9.51 -7.41
C ASN A 111 10.71 -8.77 -8.42
N VAL A 112 12.03 -8.94 -8.37
CA VAL A 112 12.97 -8.41 -9.38
C VAL A 112 12.67 -9.02 -10.75
N LEU A 113 12.50 -10.34 -10.86
CA LEU A 113 12.15 -10.99 -12.13
C LEU A 113 10.84 -10.48 -12.72
N ARG A 114 9.84 -10.11 -11.90
CA ARG A 114 8.63 -9.45 -12.39
C ARG A 114 8.85 -8.05 -12.91
N ALA A 115 9.68 -7.27 -12.23
CA ALA A 115 10.05 -5.93 -12.70
C ALA A 115 10.70 -6.05 -14.08
N VAL A 116 11.67 -6.97 -14.22
CA VAL A 116 12.32 -7.27 -15.51
C VAL A 116 11.32 -7.74 -16.58
N ARG A 117 10.40 -8.65 -16.24
CA ARG A 117 9.34 -9.10 -17.16
C ARG A 117 8.48 -7.94 -17.65
N SER A 118 8.07 -7.07 -16.74
CA SER A 118 7.24 -5.91 -17.05
C SER A 118 7.97 -4.95 -17.99
N GLU A 119 9.27 -4.78 -17.80
CA GLU A 119 10.12 -4.00 -18.68
C GLU A 119 10.25 -4.64 -20.08
N PHE A 120 10.44 -5.96 -20.17
CA PHE A 120 10.44 -6.64 -21.48
C PHE A 120 9.11 -6.52 -22.23
N ILE A 121 7.98 -6.61 -21.53
CA ILE A 121 6.65 -6.38 -22.13
C ILE A 121 6.53 -4.94 -22.62
N ARG A 122 6.98 -3.96 -21.82
CA ARG A 122 7.00 -2.55 -22.23
C ARG A 122 7.82 -2.34 -23.50
N LEU A 123 8.99 -2.99 -23.59
CA LEU A 123 9.85 -2.94 -24.78
C LEU A 123 9.18 -3.64 -25.99
N ASP A 124 8.52 -4.79 -25.83
CA ASP A 124 7.77 -5.45 -26.92
C ASP A 124 6.69 -4.53 -27.50
N LEU A 125 5.97 -3.82 -26.62
CA LEU A 125 4.95 -2.85 -27.04
C LEU A 125 5.58 -1.69 -27.82
N GLN A 126 6.68 -1.10 -27.32
CA GLN A 126 7.39 -0.03 -28.01
C GLN A 126 7.92 -0.45 -29.39
N VAL A 127 8.51 -1.64 -29.49
CA VAL A 127 8.98 -2.19 -30.79
C VAL A 127 7.78 -2.43 -31.71
N GLY A 128 6.67 -2.96 -31.18
CA GLY A 128 5.42 -3.13 -31.93
C GLY A 128 4.86 -1.83 -32.49
N ASP A 129 4.96 -0.72 -31.75
CA ASP A 129 4.53 0.59 -32.21
C ASP A 129 5.45 1.15 -33.30
N ARG A 130 6.78 0.99 -33.17
CA ARG A 130 7.76 1.33 -34.22
C ARG A 130 7.55 0.53 -35.50
N MET A 131 7.19 -0.74 -35.38
CA MET A 131 6.87 -1.59 -36.54
C MET A 131 5.63 -1.08 -37.29
N LYS A 132 4.58 -0.65 -36.58
CA LYS A 132 3.41 -0.02 -37.20
C LYS A 132 3.78 1.30 -37.88
N ALA A 133 4.64 2.10 -37.25
CA ALA A 133 5.13 3.36 -37.82
C ALA A 133 6.00 3.19 -39.08
N THR A 134 6.51 1.99 -39.35
CA THR A 134 7.32 1.69 -40.56
C THR A 134 6.45 1.54 -41.83
N ASP A 135 5.13 1.33 -41.68
CA ASP A 135 4.17 1.32 -42.79
C ASP A 135 2.91 2.11 -42.41
N PRO A 136 3.05 3.45 -42.24
CA PRO A 136 1.96 4.29 -41.77
C PRO A 136 0.94 4.52 -42.88
N ASP A 137 -0.35 4.37 -42.57
CA ASP A 137 -1.43 4.86 -43.43
C ASP A 137 -1.37 6.41 -43.46
N PRO A 138 -1.46 7.08 -44.62
CA PRO A 138 -1.59 8.54 -44.70
C PRO A 138 -2.63 9.14 -43.73
N GLY A 139 -3.70 8.40 -43.41
CA GLY A 139 -4.71 8.80 -42.42
C GLY A 139 -4.21 8.86 -40.97
N ASP A 140 -3.21 8.05 -40.60
CA ASP A 140 -2.66 8.01 -39.24
C ASP A 140 -1.72 9.18 -38.97
N MET A 141 -1.01 9.67 -39.99
CA MET A 141 -0.24 10.93 -39.87
C MET A 141 -1.15 12.12 -39.60
N ALA A 142 -2.24 12.24 -40.37
CA ALA A 142 -3.19 13.34 -40.21
C ALA A 142 -3.81 13.35 -38.82
N LYS A 143 -4.16 12.15 -38.29
CA LYS A 143 -4.62 11.98 -36.91
C LYS A 143 -3.56 12.37 -35.89
N ALA A 144 -2.32 11.88 -36.01
CA ALA A 144 -1.25 12.22 -35.07
C ALA A 144 -0.94 13.72 -35.02
N LYS A 145 -0.94 14.41 -36.18
CA LYS A 145 -0.80 15.87 -36.27
C LYS A 145 -1.98 16.61 -35.64
N ALA A 146 -3.21 16.13 -35.86
CA ALA A 146 -4.41 16.68 -35.24
C ALA A 146 -4.40 16.49 -33.72
N ASP A 147 -4.02 15.31 -33.23
CA ASP A 147 -3.92 14.99 -31.79
C ASP A 147 -2.85 15.85 -31.10
N ARG A 148 -1.70 16.06 -31.75
CA ARG A 148 -0.65 16.95 -31.26
C ARG A 148 -1.13 18.40 -31.18
N ALA A 149 -1.79 18.90 -32.23
CA ALA A 149 -2.33 20.27 -32.26
C ALA A 149 -3.41 20.46 -31.20
N ALA A 150 -4.30 19.48 -31.04
CA ALA A 150 -5.33 19.47 -30.00
C ALA A 150 -4.69 19.48 -28.60
N LEU A 151 -3.70 18.61 -28.33
CA LEU A 151 -3.03 18.54 -27.04
C LEU A 151 -2.24 19.83 -26.70
N ALA A 152 -1.58 20.44 -27.69
CA ALA A 152 -0.86 21.70 -27.50
C ALA A 152 -1.81 22.88 -27.23
N ALA A 153 -2.94 22.94 -27.92
CA ALA A 153 -4.00 23.93 -27.66
C ALA A 153 -4.61 23.74 -26.26
N ARG A 154 -4.88 22.48 -25.88
CA ARG A 154 -5.36 22.11 -24.55
C ARG A 154 -4.37 22.46 -23.46
N LYS A 155 -3.06 22.20 -23.63
CA LYS A 155 -2.02 22.59 -22.66
C LYS A 155 -2.08 24.09 -22.34
N ARG A 156 -2.29 24.95 -23.33
CA ARG A 156 -2.37 26.41 -23.14
C ARG A 156 -3.65 26.85 -22.42
N THR A 157 -4.80 26.29 -22.79
CA THR A 157 -6.11 26.75 -22.29
C THR A 157 -6.53 26.03 -21.00
N GLU A 158 -6.26 24.73 -20.91
CA GLU A 158 -6.73 23.85 -19.83
C GLU A 158 -5.74 23.73 -18.66
N SER A 159 -4.51 24.25 -18.78
CA SER A 159 -3.52 24.24 -17.67
C SER A 159 -4.05 24.93 -16.41
N ARG A 160 -4.75 26.05 -16.58
CA ARG A 160 -5.41 26.75 -15.47
C ARG A 160 -6.63 25.99 -14.95
N GLN A 161 -7.36 25.32 -15.84
CA GLN A 161 -8.60 24.61 -15.50
C GLN A 161 -8.33 23.36 -14.66
N TRP A 162 -7.35 22.54 -15.03
CA TRP A 162 -7.02 21.36 -14.22
C TRP A 162 -6.29 21.72 -12.94
N SER A 163 -5.48 22.78 -12.92
CA SER A 163 -4.85 23.26 -11.69
C SER A 163 -5.91 23.70 -10.68
N LEU A 164 -6.95 24.41 -11.15
CA LEU A 164 -8.10 24.76 -10.33
C LEU A 164 -8.85 23.50 -9.84
N ALA A 165 -9.14 22.55 -10.73
CA ALA A 165 -9.81 21.31 -10.36
C ALA A 165 -9.01 20.48 -9.34
N LEU A 166 -7.69 20.37 -9.52
CA LEU A 166 -6.77 19.71 -8.60
C LEU A 166 -6.82 20.37 -7.22
N ASN A 167 -6.75 21.70 -7.18
CA ASN A 167 -6.87 22.47 -5.95
C ASN A 167 -8.20 22.18 -5.27
N THR A 168 -9.33 22.29 -5.98
CA THR A 168 -10.66 22.05 -5.41
C THR A 168 -10.81 20.64 -4.85
N GLU A 169 -10.41 19.60 -5.60
CA GLU A 169 -10.53 18.21 -5.13
C GLU A 169 -9.57 17.89 -3.99
N THR A 170 -8.36 18.45 -4.00
CA THR A 170 -7.40 18.31 -2.90
C THR A 170 -7.95 18.95 -1.62
N GLN A 171 -8.50 20.17 -1.72
CA GLN A 171 -9.10 20.87 -0.59
C GLN A 171 -10.31 20.12 -0.03
N ARG A 172 -11.19 19.63 -0.90
CA ARG A 172 -12.35 18.79 -0.51
C ARG A 172 -11.88 17.55 0.24
N ALA A 173 -10.96 16.78 -0.35
CA ALA A 173 -10.45 15.55 0.24
C ALA A 173 -9.73 15.79 1.58
N ARG A 174 -9.05 16.92 1.73
CA ARG A 174 -8.41 17.37 2.97
C ARG A 174 -9.43 17.62 4.07
N VAL A 175 -10.45 18.44 3.80
CA VAL A 175 -11.53 18.75 4.76
C VAL A 175 -12.22 17.47 5.22
N GLU A 176 -12.54 16.58 4.29
CA GLU A 176 -13.15 15.30 4.62
C GLU A 176 -12.21 14.39 5.45
N ALA A 177 -10.88 14.46 5.26
CA ALA A 177 -9.92 13.65 6.00
C ALA A 177 -9.80 14.13 7.44
N THR A 178 -9.68 15.44 7.63
CA THR A 178 -9.69 16.07 8.96
C THR A 178 -11.02 15.83 9.69
N GLY A 179 -12.15 15.87 8.97
CA GLY A 179 -13.46 15.54 9.53
C GLY A 179 -13.54 14.09 10.04
N ARG A 180 -13.02 13.12 9.29
CA ARG A 180 -12.97 11.72 9.74
C ARG A 180 -12.04 11.52 10.93
N LEU A 181 -10.85 12.14 10.93
CA LEU A 181 -9.94 12.12 12.08
C LEU A 181 -10.65 12.61 13.35
N ARG A 182 -11.38 13.73 13.25
CA ARG A 182 -12.18 14.25 14.36
C ARG A 182 -13.18 13.20 14.86
N ASN A 183 -13.95 12.58 13.97
CA ASN A 183 -14.94 11.58 14.36
C ASN A 183 -14.31 10.35 15.01
N TYR A 184 -13.17 9.87 14.50
CA TYR A 184 -12.44 8.74 15.10
C TYR A 184 -11.90 9.07 16.50
N VAL A 185 -11.32 10.26 16.67
CA VAL A 185 -10.81 10.69 17.99
C VAL A 185 -11.96 10.87 18.97
N THR A 186 -13.10 11.42 18.56
CA THR A 186 -14.30 11.53 19.41
C THR A 186 -14.79 10.15 19.84
N ALA A 187 -14.92 9.19 18.91
CA ALA A 187 -15.35 7.84 19.23
C ALA A 187 -14.37 7.14 20.20
N LEU A 188 -13.06 7.26 19.97
CA LEU A 188 -12.04 6.73 20.89
C LEU A 188 -12.15 7.38 22.27
N GLN A 189 -12.38 8.68 22.33
CA GLN A 189 -12.56 9.38 23.60
C GLN A 189 -13.77 8.86 24.35
N GLU A 190 -14.92 8.68 23.69
CA GLU A 190 -16.14 8.12 24.29
C GLU A 190 -15.91 6.69 24.80
N ASP A 191 -15.25 5.84 24.01
CA ASP A 191 -14.92 4.47 24.39
C ASP A 191 -14.04 4.41 25.63
N PHE A 192 -12.97 5.22 25.68
CA PHE A 192 -12.07 5.24 26.83
C PHE A 192 -12.68 5.92 28.06
N LEU A 193 -13.53 6.94 27.90
CA LEU A 193 -14.27 7.53 29.02
C LEU A 193 -15.23 6.51 29.64
N ASN A 194 -15.96 5.74 28.81
CA ASN A 194 -16.82 4.65 29.26
C ASN A 194 -16.03 3.56 30.00
N LYS A 195 -14.82 3.22 29.51
CA LYS A 195 -13.91 2.29 30.18
C LYS A 195 -13.43 2.82 31.54
N ILE A 196 -13.05 4.09 31.64
CA ILE A 196 -12.63 4.72 32.91
C ILE A 196 -13.79 4.72 33.93
N GLU A 197 -15.02 4.92 33.46
CA GLU A 197 -16.21 4.90 34.31
C GLU A 197 -16.53 3.52 34.88
N LYS A 198 -16.50 2.50 34.02
CA LYS A 198 -16.89 1.12 34.38
C LYS A 198 -15.74 0.31 34.96
N GLY A 199 -14.49 0.71 34.72
CA GLY A 199 -13.32 -0.09 34.98
C GLY A 199 -12.86 -0.15 36.43
N LYS A 200 -12.15 -1.23 36.75
CA LYS A 200 -11.50 -1.46 38.06
C LYS A 200 -10.08 -0.88 38.09
N GLY A 201 -9.48 -0.75 39.27
CA GLY A 201 -8.17 -0.11 39.46
C GLY A 201 -7.03 -0.67 38.60
N GLU A 202 -6.99 -1.99 38.37
CA GLU A 202 -5.98 -2.62 37.48
C GLU A 202 -6.19 -2.26 36.00
N GLU A 203 -7.45 -2.18 35.53
CA GLU A 203 -7.76 -1.77 34.16
C GLU A 203 -7.39 -0.29 33.92
N ILE A 204 -7.57 0.56 34.94
CA ILE A 204 -7.15 1.96 34.89
C ILE A 204 -5.62 2.07 34.77
N LYS A 205 -4.85 1.17 35.42
CA LYS A 205 -3.38 1.13 35.31
C LYS A 205 -2.89 0.74 33.92
N GLY A 206 -3.64 -0.08 33.19
CA GLY A 206 -3.35 -0.50 31.81
C GLY A 206 -3.76 0.52 30.74
N LEU A 207 -4.50 1.57 31.13
CA LEU A 207 -5.05 2.58 30.24
C LEU A 207 -4.00 3.23 29.30
N PRO A 208 -2.78 3.59 29.75
CA PRO A 208 -1.78 4.17 28.85
C PRO A 208 -1.37 3.25 27.70
N GLN A 209 -1.17 1.96 27.96
CA GLN A 209 -0.81 1.01 26.92
C GLN A 209 -1.97 0.78 25.93
N GLU A 210 -3.21 0.77 26.42
CA GLU A 210 -4.38 0.65 25.55
C GLU A 210 -4.58 1.88 24.66
N VAL A 211 -4.42 3.09 25.21
CA VAL A 211 -4.50 4.34 24.45
C VAL A 211 -3.41 4.40 23.39
N ASP A 212 -2.17 4.02 23.73
CA ASP A 212 -1.06 3.96 22.77
C ASP A 212 -1.37 3.00 21.60
N ARG A 213 -1.85 1.78 21.91
CA ARG A 213 -2.28 0.82 20.88
C ARG A 213 -3.41 1.36 20.01
N ALA A 214 -4.38 2.05 20.60
CA ALA A 214 -5.50 2.64 19.88
C ALA A 214 -5.05 3.80 18.97
N LEU A 215 -4.13 4.65 19.44
CA LEU A 215 -3.54 5.73 18.63
C LEU A 215 -2.70 5.17 17.49
N HIS A 216 -1.95 4.09 17.71
CA HIS A 216 -1.23 3.39 16.65
C HIS A 216 -2.20 2.78 15.61
N ALA A 217 -3.27 2.13 16.06
CA ALA A 217 -4.30 1.62 15.15
C ALA A 217 -4.98 2.74 14.35
N LEU A 218 -5.27 3.88 15.00
CA LEU A 218 -5.79 5.08 14.34
C LEU A 218 -4.82 5.59 13.27
N SER A 219 -3.52 5.62 13.55
CA SER A 219 -2.54 6.11 12.59
C SER A 219 -2.44 5.19 11.37
N VAL A 220 -2.45 3.87 11.57
CA VAL A 220 -2.48 2.88 10.46
C VAL A 220 -3.75 3.06 9.62
N ARG A 221 -4.91 3.21 10.26
CA ARG A 221 -6.18 3.48 9.56
C ARG A 221 -6.13 4.78 8.77
N LEU A 222 -5.63 5.87 9.38
CA LEU A 222 -5.52 7.16 8.72
C LEU A 222 -4.59 7.09 7.50
N SER A 223 -3.50 6.34 7.60
CA SER A 223 -2.57 6.10 6.48
C SER A 223 -3.29 5.48 5.29
N HIS A 224 -4.07 4.43 5.53
CA HIS A 224 -4.85 3.74 4.50
C HIS A 224 -5.96 4.63 3.91
N ASP A 225 -6.67 5.38 4.76
CA ASP A 225 -7.70 6.33 4.33
C ASP A 225 -7.10 7.43 3.44
N LEU A 226 -5.92 7.96 3.80
CA LEU A 226 -5.19 8.95 3.01
C LEU A 226 -4.74 8.39 1.66
N GLU A 227 -4.15 7.18 1.62
CA GLU A 227 -3.75 6.53 0.36
C GLU A 227 -4.96 6.36 -0.58
N PHE A 228 -6.08 5.87 -0.04
CA PHE A 228 -7.32 5.71 -0.79
C PHE A 228 -7.80 7.04 -1.37
N ARG A 229 -7.80 8.11 -0.56
CA ARG A 229 -8.23 9.45 -0.97
C ARG A 229 -7.30 10.05 -2.01
N PHE A 230 -5.99 9.91 -1.86
CA PHE A 230 -5.01 10.41 -2.81
C PHE A 230 -5.20 9.79 -4.18
N ARG A 231 -5.43 8.47 -4.23
CA ARG A 231 -5.80 7.78 -5.47
C ARG A 231 -7.09 8.33 -6.07
N LYS A 232 -8.11 8.60 -5.25
CA LYS A 232 -9.39 9.14 -5.72
C LYS A 232 -9.28 10.59 -6.23
N VAL A 233 -8.49 11.44 -5.57
CA VAL A 233 -8.18 12.80 -6.05
C VAL A 233 -7.50 12.72 -7.40
N ALA A 234 -6.43 11.90 -7.51
CA ALA A 234 -5.73 11.71 -8.79
C ALA A 234 -6.67 11.20 -9.89
N GLU A 235 -7.49 10.19 -9.61
CA GLU A 235 -8.47 9.63 -10.56
C GLU A 235 -9.47 10.68 -11.04
N ARG A 236 -10.08 11.45 -10.13
CA ARG A 236 -11.07 12.48 -10.46
C ARG A 236 -10.46 13.64 -11.24
N THR A 237 -9.31 14.15 -10.81
CA THR A 237 -8.62 15.25 -11.49
C THR A 237 -8.19 14.83 -12.89
N LEU A 238 -7.60 13.64 -13.03
CA LEU A 238 -7.14 13.15 -14.34
C LEU A 238 -8.31 12.82 -15.27
N ALA A 239 -9.43 12.31 -14.76
CA ALA A 239 -10.61 12.02 -15.58
C ALA A 239 -11.26 13.28 -16.19
N GLN A 240 -10.99 14.46 -15.62
CA GLN A 240 -11.44 15.74 -16.19
C GLN A 240 -10.54 16.26 -17.31
N VAL A 241 -9.30 15.76 -17.42
CA VAL A 241 -8.29 16.23 -18.38
C VAL A 241 -8.05 15.24 -19.51
N PHE A 242 -8.09 13.95 -19.20
CA PHE A 242 -7.76 12.87 -20.14
C PHE A 242 -8.98 12.06 -20.53
N GLY A 243 -9.04 11.64 -21.79
CA GLY A 243 -10.03 10.66 -22.25
C GLY A 243 -9.84 9.29 -21.57
N PRO A 244 -10.86 8.41 -21.60
CA PRO A 244 -10.85 7.13 -20.86
C PRO A 244 -9.66 6.22 -21.18
N HIS A 245 -9.18 6.24 -22.42
CA HIS A 245 -8.04 5.43 -22.87
C HIS A 245 -6.68 5.97 -22.40
N GLU A 246 -6.54 7.30 -22.28
CA GLU A 246 -5.30 7.94 -21.84
C GLU A 246 -5.16 7.96 -20.31
N LEU A 247 -6.30 8.05 -19.62
CA LEU A 247 -6.42 8.04 -18.17
C LEU A 247 -5.74 6.81 -17.53
N GLN A 248 -5.90 5.62 -18.11
CA GLN A 248 -5.30 4.41 -17.56
C GLN A 248 -3.77 4.40 -17.60
N PHE A 249 -3.17 4.99 -18.64
CA PHE A 249 -1.71 5.05 -18.79
C PHE A 249 -1.10 6.04 -17.80
N VAL A 250 -1.71 7.23 -17.70
CA VAL A 250 -1.29 8.27 -16.76
C VAL A 250 -1.48 7.80 -15.32
N LEU A 251 -2.63 7.21 -14.98
CA LEU A 251 -2.90 6.69 -13.63
C LEU A 251 -1.92 5.60 -13.18
N ARG A 252 -1.55 4.66 -14.06
CA ARG A 252 -0.59 3.60 -13.68
C ARG A 252 0.78 4.17 -13.34
N ARG A 253 1.24 5.14 -14.11
CA ARG A 253 2.55 5.79 -13.93
C ARG A 253 2.53 6.74 -12.74
N LEU A 254 1.48 7.52 -12.60
CA LEU A 254 1.33 8.47 -11.50
C LEU A 254 1.19 7.75 -10.14
N ASN A 255 0.51 6.59 -10.10
CA ASN A 255 0.52 5.72 -8.92
C ASN A 255 1.91 5.19 -8.57
N ALA A 256 2.79 4.93 -9.55
CA ALA A 256 4.17 4.53 -9.27
C ALA A 256 4.98 5.70 -8.69
N THR A 257 4.85 6.89 -9.26
CA THR A 257 5.53 8.11 -8.77
C THR A 257 5.05 8.52 -7.39
N LEU A 258 3.74 8.54 -7.14
CA LEU A 258 3.17 8.86 -5.82
C LEU A 258 3.62 7.87 -4.75
N ARG A 259 3.69 6.58 -5.07
CA ARG A 259 4.23 5.58 -4.13
C ARG A 259 5.70 5.85 -3.79
N HIS A 260 6.51 6.25 -4.76
CA HIS A 260 7.90 6.60 -4.50
C HIS A 260 8.02 7.89 -3.68
N ALA A 261 7.28 8.95 -4.03
CA ALA A 261 7.30 10.22 -3.32
C ALA A 261 6.79 10.10 -1.87
N LEU A 262 5.74 9.30 -1.64
CA LEU A 262 5.22 9.01 -0.31
C LEU A 262 6.13 8.07 0.49
N ALA A 263 6.91 7.23 -0.19
CA ALA A 263 7.90 6.34 0.44
C ALA A 263 9.20 7.05 0.83
N THR A 264 9.60 8.08 0.08
CA THR A 264 10.80 8.87 0.36
C THR A 264 10.45 10.05 1.25
N LYS A 265 10.56 9.88 2.57
CA LYS A 265 10.54 11.00 3.51
C LYS A 265 11.78 11.89 3.25
N PRO A 266 11.65 13.21 3.02
CA PRO A 266 12.75 14.13 3.29
C PRO A 266 12.98 14.11 4.80
N ARG A 267 14.14 13.60 5.22
CA ARG A 267 14.59 13.72 6.61
C ARG A 267 14.82 15.21 6.84
N ARG A 268 13.99 15.85 7.67
CA ARG A 268 14.16 17.27 7.96
C ARG A 268 15.16 17.39 9.11
N ASP A 269 16.33 17.95 8.80
CA ASP A 269 17.29 18.47 9.77
C ASP A 269 16.66 19.70 10.43
N GLY A 270 16.29 19.57 11.70
CA GLY A 270 15.89 20.69 12.55
C GLY A 270 17.09 21.15 13.37
N GLY A 271 17.84 22.12 12.86
CA GLY A 271 18.89 22.81 13.61
C GLY A 271 18.32 23.83 14.60
N GLY A 272 18.73 23.76 15.86
CA GLY A 272 18.43 24.74 16.91
C GLY A 272 18.78 24.19 18.32
N PRO A 273 19.65 24.86 19.12
CA PRO A 273 20.04 24.39 20.45
C PRO A 273 18.88 24.32 21.47
N ASP A 274 17.82 25.11 21.26
CA ASP A 274 16.64 25.10 22.13
C ASP A 274 15.69 23.92 21.89
N ASN A 275 15.96 23.13 20.84
CA ASN A 275 15.24 21.89 20.57
C ASN A 275 15.91 20.67 21.20
N VAL A 276 16.90 20.81 22.08
CA VAL A 276 17.46 19.65 22.82
C VAL A 276 16.42 19.04 23.77
N MET A 277 15.45 19.83 24.26
CA MET A 277 14.31 19.31 25.02
C MET A 277 13.29 18.56 24.12
N ILE A 278 13.33 18.79 22.81
CA ILE A 278 12.54 18.10 21.77
C ILE A 278 13.38 17.01 21.05
N ALA A 279 14.70 17.01 21.22
CA ALA A 279 15.61 15.98 20.69
C ALA A 279 15.78 14.81 21.68
N MET A 280 15.46 15.01 22.97
CA MET A 280 15.31 13.91 23.93
C MET A 280 14.11 13.00 23.62
N SER A 281 13.16 13.44 22.79
CA SER A 281 12.02 12.60 22.33
C SER A 281 12.28 11.86 21.01
N ALA A 282 13.43 12.07 20.36
CA ALA A 282 13.79 11.40 19.10
C ALA A 282 14.92 10.36 19.24
N GLY A 283 15.51 10.18 20.43
CA GLY A 283 16.64 9.27 20.67
C GLY A 283 16.68 8.56 22.03
N GLY A 284 15.60 8.58 22.80
CA GLY A 284 15.61 8.13 24.20
C GLY A 284 14.87 6.83 24.47
N MET A 285 15.43 5.67 24.10
CA MET A 285 15.34 4.41 24.88
C MET A 285 16.42 3.41 24.41
N ALA A 286 17.66 3.66 24.82
CA ALA A 286 18.71 2.65 24.95
C ALA A 286 19.21 2.54 26.41
N PHE A 287 18.45 3.03 27.40
CA PHE A 287 18.99 3.23 28.76
C PHE A 287 18.31 2.48 29.90
N MET A 288 17.40 1.52 29.66
CA MET A 288 16.80 0.74 30.77
C MET A 288 16.69 -0.76 30.47
N ALA A 289 17.82 -1.39 30.14
CA ALA A 289 18.06 -2.81 30.40
C ALA A 289 19.58 -3.11 30.35
N GLY A 290 20.20 -3.33 31.51
CA GLY A 290 21.45 -4.09 31.63
C GLY A 290 22.76 -3.39 31.21
N ARG A 291 23.69 -3.28 32.15
CA ARG A 291 25.08 -2.85 31.93
C ARG A 291 25.79 -3.83 30.98
N GLY A 292 26.35 -3.32 29.89
CA GLY A 292 27.42 -3.98 29.13
C GLY A 292 27.15 -4.25 27.66
N ALA A 293 27.24 -3.22 26.80
CA ALA A 293 27.74 -3.29 25.42
C ALA A 293 27.57 -1.90 24.75
N VAL A 294 28.44 -0.95 25.09
CA VAL A 294 28.65 0.25 24.26
C VAL A 294 29.73 -0.10 23.24
N ALA A 295 29.34 -0.49 22.03
CA ALA A 295 30.16 -0.39 20.83
C ALA A 295 29.33 -0.71 19.57
N GLY A 296 29.11 0.31 18.72
CA GLY A 296 28.90 0.12 17.28
C GLY A 296 27.51 -0.32 16.82
N ALA A 297 26.60 0.63 16.59
CA ALA A 297 25.47 0.45 15.67
C ALA A 297 25.06 1.79 15.03
N SER A 298 26.00 2.41 14.33
CA SER A 298 25.70 3.43 13.32
C SER A 298 25.25 2.72 12.03
N ALA A 299 24.04 3.05 11.58
CA ALA A 299 23.48 2.73 10.26
C ALA A 299 23.20 1.25 9.96
N LEU A 300 22.03 0.99 9.37
CA LEU A 300 21.51 -0.31 8.90
C LEU A 300 20.97 -1.22 10.01
N GLY A 301 19.64 -1.39 10.11
CA GLY A 301 19.11 -2.54 10.86
C GLY A 301 17.68 -2.53 11.41
N ALA A 302 16.96 -1.40 11.46
CA ALA A 302 15.60 -1.40 12.05
C ALA A 302 14.45 -1.26 11.03
N SER A 303 14.75 -1.02 9.75
CA SER A 303 13.74 -0.90 8.69
C SER A 303 13.42 -2.21 7.95
N ALA A 304 13.91 -3.36 8.44
CA ALA A 304 13.85 -4.62 7.72
C ALA A 304 13.09 -5.76 8.43
N LEU A 305 12.42 -5.52 9.56
CA LEU A 305 11.76 -6.60 10.33
C LEU A 305 10.23 -6.65 10.26
N ILE A 306 9.58 -5.86 9.40
CA ILE A 306 8.14 -6.06 9.10
C ILE A 306 7.96 -5.89 7.59
N GLY A 307 7.52 -6.95 6.93
CA GLY A 307 7.45 -7.03 5.47
C GLY A 307 6.63 -5.91 4.82
N GLY A 308 7.21 -5.28 3.80
CA GLY A 308 6.53 -4.92 2.55
C GLY A 308 5.39 -3.88 2.55
N SER A 309 4.94 -3.36 3.69
CA SER A 309 4.06 -2.20 3.76
C SER A 309 4.84 -1.02 4.31
N LEU A 310 4.72 0.12 3.62
CA LEU A 310 5.24 1.41 4.02
C LEU A 310 4.67 1.80 5.40
N LEU A 311 5.30 1.33 6.47
CA LEU A 311 5.02 1.78 7.81
C LEU A 311 5.49 3.23 7.87
N ILE A 312 4.53 4.15 7.86
CA ILE A 312 4.76 5.51 8.32
C ILE A 312 5.50 5.38 9.66
N PRO A 313 6.67 6.00 9.85
CA PRO A 313 7.23 6.13 11.17
C PRO A 313 6.37 7.14 11.93
N VAL A 314 5.20 6.70 12.38
CA VAL A 314 4.43 7.30 13.47
C VAL A 314 5.11 6.99 14.81
N ALA A 315 6.32 6.42 14.77
CA ALA A 315 7.22 6.34 15.91
C ALA A 315 7.51 7.71 16.56
N GLY A 316 7.25 8.83 15.87
CA GLY A 316 7.36 10.18 16.45
C GLY A 316 6.09 10.72 17.13
N VAL A 317 4.89 10.30 16.72
CA VAL A 317 3.63 10.88 17.24
C VAL A 317 3.04 10.02 18.36
N GLY A 318 3.19 8.69 18.29
CA GLY A 318 2.75 7.80 19.37
C GLY A 318 3.64 7.86 20.61
N LEU A 319 4.96 7.86 20.44
CA LEU A 319 5.91 7.70 21.57
C LEU A 319 6.42 9.02 22.17
N GLY A 320 6.55 10.09 21.38
CA GLY A 320 7.02 11.39 21.87
C GLY A 320 6.02 12.08 22.79
N LEU A 321 4.72 11.98 22.46
CA LEU A 321 3.62 12.50 23.27
C LEU A 321 3.31 11.60 24.46
N ALA A 322 3.42 10.28 24.28
CA ALA A 322 3.22 9.32 25.35
C ALA A 322 4.29 9.45 26.45
N ALA A 323 5.56 9.75 26.16
CA ALA A 323 6.60 9.81 27.21
C ALA A 323 6.36 10.95 28.23
N GLY A 324 6.04 12.17 27.78
CA GLY A 324 5.75 13.29 28.67
C GLY A 324 4.47 13.10 29.48
N ALA A 325 3.42 12.60 28.83
CA ALA A 325 2.14 12.30 29.46
C ALA A 325 2.18 11.06 30.38
N PHE A 326 3.00 10.06 30.06
CA PHE A 326 3.23 8.84 30.88
C PHE A 326 4.04 9.15 32.14
N ILE A 327 5.02 10.07 32.06
CA ILE A 327 5.77 10.56 33.23
C ILE A 327 4.84 11.32 34.20
N LEU A 328 3.89 12.11 33.68
CA LEU A 328 2.85 12.78 34.48
C LEU A 328 1.83 11.79 35.05
N TYR A 329 1.42 10.80 34.26
CA TYR A 329 0.51 9.72 34.67
C TYR A 329 1.07 8.90 35.84
N ARG A 330 2.35 8.48 35.76
CA ARG A 330 3.02 7.68 36.80
C ARG A 330 3.15 8.39 38.15
N ARG A 331 3.17 9.73 38.16
CA ARG A 331 3.32 10.53 39.39
C ARG A 331 2.01 10.83 40.12
N ARG A 332 0.84 10.74 39.48
CA ARG A 332 -0.43 11.22 40.06
C ARG A 332 -1.67 10.32 39.87
N VAL A 333 -1.72 9.46 38.84
CA VAL A 333 -2.99 8.91 38.32
C VAL A 333 -3.31 7.48 38.78
N GLN A 334 -2.59 6.92 39.76
CA GLN A 334 -2.77 5.49 40.10
C GLN A 334 -4.10 5.13 40.79
N THR A 335 -4.90 6.11 41.21
CA THR A 335 -6.14 5.83 41.96
C THR A 335 -7.33 6.75 41.60
N ASP A 336 -7.12 7.87 40.89
CA ASP A 336 -8.15 8.89 40.67
C ASP A 336 -8.69 8.91 39.23
N ARG A 337 -9.96 8.55 39.09
CA ARG A 337 -10.69 8.56 37.81
C ARG A 337 -10.75 9.94 37.17
N GLN A 338 -10.81 11.01 37.96
CA GLN A 338 -10.85 12.37 37.41
C GLN A 338 -9.56 12.71 36.68
N GLN A 339 -8.42 12.30 37.23
CA GLN A 339 -7.12 12.56 36.61
C GLN A 339 -6.91 11.72 35.35
N ALA A 340 -7.40 10.48 35.32
CA ALA A 340 -7.39 9.66 34.11
C ALA A 340 -8.21 10.31 32.97
N ARG A 341 -9.35 10.94 33.27
CA ARG A 341 -10.17 11.67 32.28
C ARG A 341 -9.48 12.94 31.76
N VAL A 342 -8.77 13.67 32.61
CA VAL A 342 -8.00 14.86 32.20
C VAL A 342 -6.86 14.43 31.28
N TRP A 343 -6.05 13.47 31.73
CA TRP A 343 -4.95 12.91 30.94
C TRP A 343 -5.40 12.38 29.58
N LEU A 344 -6.51 11.63 29.53
CA LEU A 344 -7.04 11.10 28.26
C LEU A 344 -7.39 12.22 27.28
N ARG A 345 -8.05 13.29 27.75
CA ARG A 345 -8.43 14.42 26.89
C ARG A 345 -7.22 15.18 26.36
N GLU A 346 -6.19 15.36 27.20
CA GLU A 346 -4.94 16.00 26.80
C GLU A 346 -4.23 15.18 25.72
N VAL A 347 -4.02 13.88 25.96
CA VAL A 347 -3.34 12.97 25.02
C VAL A 347 -4.09 12.87 23.69
N LEU A 348 -5.41 12.69 23.72
CA LEU A 348 -6.21 12.62 22.49
C LEU A 348 -6.28 13.96 21.76
N GLY A 349 -6.28 15.09 22.49
CA GLY A 349 -6.23 16.43 21.91
C GLY A 349 -4.92 16.69 21.18
N GLU A 350 -3.80 16.35 21.79
CA GLU A 350 -2.47 16.50 21.20
C GLU A 350 -2.26 15.56 20.01
N ALA A 351 -2.66 14.30 20.14
CA ALA A 351 -2.62 13.33 19.05
C ALA A 351 -3.47 13.80 17.86
N ARG A 352 -4.66 14.35 18.10
CA ARG A 352 -5.49 14.94 17.05
C ARG A 352 -4.82 16.12 16.37
N ALA A 353 -4.18 17.01 17.12
CA ALA A 353 -3.48 18.17 16.57
C ALA A 353 -2.33 17.71 15.66
N ALA A 354 -1.48 16.80 16.15
CA ALA A 354 -0.36 16.25 15.40
C ALA A 354 -0.81 15.50 14.14
N LEU A 355 -1.83 14.65 14.23
CA LEU A 355 -2.38 13.92 13.07
C LEU A 355 -3.05 14.88 12.07
N SER A 356 -3.71 15.94 12.55
CA SER A 356 -4.29 16.95 11.67
C SER A 356 -3.22 17.73 10.91
N ASP A 357 -2.12 18.07 11.57
CA ASP A 357 -0.98 18.74 10.95
C ASP A 357 -0.31 17.83 9.90
N GLU A 358 -0.13 16.55 10.20
CA GLU A 358 0.37 15.56 9.23
C GLU A 358 -0.54 15.45 8.00
N ILE A 359 -1.88 15.43 8.18
CA ILE A 359 -2.83 15.45 7.05
C ILE A 359 -2.57 16.69 6.18
N MET A 360 -2.42 17.87 6.78
CA MET A 360 -2.19 19.12 6.05
C MET A 360 -0.91 19.07 5.21
N HIS A 361 0.18 18.59 5.80
CA HIS A 361 1.47 18.42 5.12
C HIS A 361 1.35 17.42 3.96
N ARG A 362 0.73 16.26 4.19
CA ARG A 362 0.59 15.22 3.16
C ARG A 362 -0.26 15.64 1.97
N PHE A 363 -1.32 16.41 2.20
CA PHE A 363 -2.09 16.97 1.09
C PHE A 363 -1.31 18.06 0.34
N THR A 364 -0.43 18.80 1.01
CA THR A 364 0.45 19.78 0.35
C THR A 364 1.50 19.09 -0.52
N ASP A 365 2.14 18.04 0.00
CA ASP A 365 3.10 17.22 -0.75
C ASP A 365 2.43 16.52 -1.94
N LEU A 366 1.21 15.99 -1.73
CA LEU A 366 0.39 15.41 -2.79
C LEU A 366 0.12 16.43 -3.89
N GLN A 367 -0.33 17.63 -3.53
CA GLN A 367 -0.66 18.68 -4.48
C GLN A 367 0.57 19.06 -5.32
N TYR A 368 1.73 19.23 -4.68
CA TYR A 368 2.99 19.48 -5.37
C TYR A 368 3.37 18.33 -6.31
N ALA A 369 3.36 17.09 -5.81
CA ALA A 369 3.71 15.91 -6.60
C ALA A 369 2.76 15.67 -7.77
N LEU A 370 1.46 15.89 -7.59
CA LEU A 370 0.44 15.77 -8.64
C LEU A 370 0.63 16.83 -9.72
N THR A 371 0.89 18.09 -9.33
CA THR A 371 1.15 19.17 -10.28
C THR A 371 2.37 18.86 -11.12
N LEU A 372 3.50 18.51 -10.49
CA LEU A 372 4.74 18.16 -11.17
C LEU A 372 4.59 16.93 -12.07
N ALA A 373 3.93 15.88 -11.59
CA ALA A 373 3.73 14.66 -12.35
C ALA A 373 2.82 14.87 -13.56
N LEU A 374 1.84 15.78 -13.45
CA LEU A 374 0.95 16.11 -14.54
C LEU A 374 1.65 16.97 -15.61
N ASP A 375 2.44 17.95 -15.20
CA ASP A 375 3.27 18.75 -16.12
C ASP A 375 4.27 17.86 -16.88
N ASP A 376 4.99 16.98 -16.18
CA ASP A 376 5.93 16.01 -16.78
C ASP A 376 5.21 15.03 -17.71
N ALA A 377 4.01 14.55 -17.33
CA ALA A 377 3.22 13.67 -18.19
C ALA A 377 2.79 14.34 -19.50
N ILE A 378 2.34 15.60 -19.44
CA ILE A 378 1.94 16.37 -20.62
C ILE A 378 3.15 16.66 -21.51
N GLU A 379 4.27 17.09 -20.93
CA GLU A 379 5.49 17.40 -21.70
C GLU A 379 6.04 16.15 -22.40
N ARG A 380 6.13 15.02 -21.70
CA ARG A 380 6.56 13.75 -22.31
C ARG A 380 5.61 13.28 -23.40
N ARG A 381 4.30 13.46 -23.24
CA ARG A 381 3.32 13.08 -24.27
C ARG A 381 3.50 13.91 -25.54
N LEU A 382 3.75 15.23 -25.40
CA LEU A 382 4.09 16.09 -26.53
C LEU A 382 5.37 15.62 -27.22
N GLN A 383 6.43 15.34 -26.45
CA GLN A 383 7.69 14.81 -27.00
C GLN A 383 7.50 13.45 -27.70
N GLN A 384 6.66 12.57 -27.16
CA GLN A 384 6.33 11.28 -27.78
C GLN A 384 5.58 11.45 -29.11
N LEU A 385 4.62 12.37 -29.17
CA LEU A 385 3.90 12.69 -30.41
C LEU A 385 4.84 13.33 -31.45
N ASP A 386 5.74 14.24 -31.02
CA ASP A 386 6.75 14.84 -31.89
C ASP A 386 7.70 13.77 -32.47
N ALA A 387 8.19 12.86 -31.62
CA ALA A 387 9.03 11.74 -32.05
C ALA A 387 8.28 10.80 -33.00
N HIS A 388 7.01 10.51 -32.73
CA HIS A 388 6.18 9.66 -33.59
C HIS A 388 5.93 10.30 -34.96
N ILE A 389 5.62 11.59 -35.02
CA ILE A 389 5.47 12.34 -36.27
C ILE A 389 6.79 12.33 -37.06
N ALA A 390 7.92 12.57 -36.40
CA ALA A 390 9.24 12.54 -37.04
C ALA A 390 9.61 11.14 -37.56
N GLU A 391 9.25 10.08 -36.84
CA GLU A 391 9.42 8.69 -37.29
C GLU A 391 8.57 8.38 -38.52
N ILE A 392 7.31 8.83 -38.56
CA ILE A 392 6.43 8.68 -39.73
C ILE A 392 6.96 9.48 -40.92
N ASP A 393 7.38 10.74 -40.73
CA ASP A 393 7.95 11.57 -41.79
C ASP A 393 9.23 10.93 -42.37
N LYS A 394 10.08 10.36 -41.51
CA LYS A 394 11.27 9.60 -41.93
C LYS A 394 10.90 8.33 -42.68
N ALA A 395 9.91 7.58 -42.21
CA ALA A 395 9.46 6.36 -42.86
C ALA A 395 8.88 6.65 -44.26
N LEU A 396 8.13 7.74 -44.44
CA LEU A 396 7.61 8.13 -45.76
C LEU A 396 8.70 8.61 -46.73
N ALA A 397 9.82 9.13 -46.21
CA ALA A 397 10.98 9.49 -47.01
C ALA A 397 11.89 8.29 -47.37
N GLU A 398 11.70 7.12 -46.73
CA GLU A 398 12.48 5.90 -46.98
C GLU A 398 11.84 5.04 -48.10
N ASP A 399 12.67 4.56 -49.02
CA ASP A 399 12.24 3.62 -50.08
C ASP A 399 11.64 2.32 -49.50
N LYS A 400 10.72 1.72 -50.26
CA LYS A 400 9.99 0.49 -49.88
C LYS A 400 10.93 -0.67 -49.47
N ALA A 401 12.10 -0.78 -50.09
CA ALA A 401 13.11 -1.79 -49.74
C ALA A 401 13.77 -1.54 -48.38
N SER A 402 14.06 -0.28 -48.04
CA SER A 402 14.62 0.13 -46.74
C SER A 402 13.61 -0.08 -45.62
N ARG A 403 12.33 0.21 -45.85
CA ARG A 403 11.22 -0.06 -44.91
C ARG A 403 11.06 -1.55 -44.63
N ALA A 404 11.11 -2.39 -45.66
CA ALA A 404 11.03 -3.85 -45.52
C ALA A 404 12.20 -4.41 -44.67
N LYS A 405 13.43 -3.92 -44.91
CA LYS A 405 14.62 -4.30 -44.13
C LYS A 405 14.48 -3.87 -42.66
N ARG A 406 14.00 -2.65 -42.41
CA ARG A 406 13.80 -2.13 -41.05
C ARG A 406 12.72 -2.89 -40.28
N LYS A 407 11.61 -3.23 -40.95
CA LYS A 407 10.55 -4.09 -40.38
C LYS A 407 11.09 -5.47 -40.01
N ALA A 408 11.96 -6.07 -40.83
CA ALA A 408 12.58 -7.35 -40.53
C ALA A 408 13.49 -7.29 -39.29
N VAL A 409 14.28 -6.22 -39.12
CA VAL A 409 15.11 -6.01 -37.93
C VAL A 409 14.27 -5.85 -36.66
N LEU A 410 13.22 -5.01 -36.72
CA LEU A 410 12.32 -4.80 -35.57
C LEU A 410 11.54 -6.07 -35.22
N GLN A 411 11.15 -6.89 -36.21
CA GLN A 411 10.53 -8.19 -35.99
C GLN A 411 11.47 -9.13 -35.23
N ALA A 412 12.74 -9.23 -35.63
CA ALA A 412 13.73 -10.04 -34.95
C ALA A 412 13.99 -9.59 -33.50
N GLU A 413 14.05 -8.26 -33.26
CA GLU A 413 14.17 -7.70 -31.90
C GLU A 413 12.94 -8.06 -31.05
N ARG A 414 11.74 -7.94 -31.62
CA ARG A 414 10.48 -8.27 -30.95
C ARG A 414 10.41 -9.74 -30.56
N ASP A 415 10.81 -10.64 -31.47
CA ASP A 415 10.82 -12.08 -31.21
C ASP A 415 11.83 -12.44 -30.11
N GLY A 416 12.98 -11.76 -30.07
CA GLY A 416 13.96 -11.89 -28.98
C GLY A 416 13.41 -11.45 -27.62
N LEU A 417 12.68 -10.34 -27.57
CA LEU A 417 12.00 -9.86 -26.34
C LEU A 417 10.94 -10.86 -25.86
N ARG A 418 10.13 -11.39 -26.77
CA ARG A 418 9.09 -12.41 -26.45
C ARG A 418 9.70 -13.70 -25.93
N ALA A 419 10.82 -14.14 -26.50
CA ALA A 419 11.56 -15.30 -26.00
C ALA A 419 12.05 -15.08 -24.56
N ARG A 420 12.59 -13.88 -24.24
CA ARG A 420 12.99 -13.52 -22.87
C ARG A 420 11.81 -13.49 -21.90
N VAL A 421 10.66 -12.94 -22.32
CA VAL A 421 9.43 -12.97 -21.50
C VAL A 421 9.05 -14.42 -21.16
N LYS A 422 9.09 -15.32 -22.14
CA LYS A 422 8.80 -16.74 -21.94
C LYS A 422 9.76 -17.40 -20.94
N GLN A 423 11.06 -17.16 -21.07
CA GLN A 423 12.06 -17.66 -20.13
C GLN A 423 11.80 -17.17 -18.69
N VAL A 424 11.49 -15.89 -18.52
CA VAL A 424 11.17 -15.33 -17.20
C VAL A 424 9.88 -15.95 -16.66
N ASP A 425 8.87 -16.17 -17.50
CA ASP A 425 7.62 -16.83 -17.10
C ASP A 425 7.84 -18.27 -16.61
N GLU A 426 8.71 -19.04 -17.26
CA GLU A 426 9.08 -20.40 -16.82
C GLU A 426 9.77 -20.41 -15.45
N VAL A 427 10.64 -19.44 -15.17
CA VAL A 427 11.30 -19.30 -13.86
C VAL A 427 10.28 -18.85 -12.80
N LEU A 428 9.40 -17.91 -13.13
CA LEU A 428 8.34 -17.44 -12.23
C LEU A 428 7.32 -18.53 -11.89
N VAL A 429 7.03 -19.45 -12.81
CA VAL A 429 6.18 -20.62 -12.54
C VAL A 429 6.86 -21.56 -11.56
N ARG A 430 8.15 -21.89 -11.78
CA ARG A 430 8.94 -22.72 -10.85
C ARG A 430 9.02 -22.09 -9.46
N ALA A 431 9.19 -20.77 -9.36
CA ALA A 431 9.22 -20.08 -8.09
C ALA A 431 7.90 -20.20 -7.29
N ARG A 432 6.75 -20.52 -7.91
CA ARG A 432 5.48 -20.69 -7.18
C ARG A 432 5.45 -21.96 -6.33
N SER A 433 6.22 -22.99 -6.68
CA SER A 433 6.30 -24.20 -5.85
C SER A 433 6.98 -23.96 -4.50
N LEU A 434 7.53 -22.76 -4.26
CA LEU A 434 8.11 -22.35 -2.98
C LEU A 434 7.05 -21.91 -1.94
N ALA A 435 5.78 -21.80 -2.34
CA ALA A 435 4.68 -21.46 -1.43
C ALA A 435 4.62 -22.46 -0.27
N PRO A 436 4.30 -22.02 0.97
CA PRO A 436 4.13 -22.93 2.10
C PRO A 436 3.05 -23.98 1.76
N ALA A 437 3.33 -25.23 2.16
CA ALA A 437 2.46 -26.36 1.86
C ALA A 437 1.10 -26.24 2.55
N ARG A 438 0.07 -26.85 1.94
CA ARG A 438 -1.27 -26.98 2.50
C ARG A 438 -1.20 -27.72 3.86
N PRO A 439 -1.95 -27.31 4.90
CA PRO A 439 -2.16 -28.17 6.06
C PRO A 439 -2.85 -29.46 5.59
N THR A 440 -2.23 -30.62 5.78
CA THR A 440 -2.85 -31.91 5.48
C THR A 440 -4.00 -32.12 6.45
N GLU A 441 -5.21 -32.38 5.95
CA GLU A 441 -6.42 -32.61 6.76
C GLU A 441 -6.38 -33.93 7.56
N GLU A 442 -5.25 -34.66 7.57
CA GLU A 442 -5.08 -35.96 8.25
C GLU A 442 -4.52 -35.86 9.67
N GLN A 443 -4.43 -34.67 10.27
CA GLN A 443 -4.11 -34.52 11.70
C GLN A 443 -5.22 -33.79 12.45
N THR A 444 -6.41 -34.38 12.46
CA THR A 444 -7.43 -34.17 13.49
C THR A 444 -8.01 -35.50 13.91
#